data_AF-A0A0Q5DJ69-F1
#
_entry.id   AF-A0A0Q5DJ69-F1
#
_cell.length_a   1.000
_cell.length_b   1.000
_cell.length_c   1.000
_cell.angle_alpha   90.00
_cell.angle_beta   90.00
_cell.angle_gamma   90.00
#
_symmetry.space_group_name_H-M   'P 1'
#
loop_
_entity.id
_entity.type
_entity.pdbx_description
1 polymer ?
#
loop_
_entity_poly.entity_id
_entity_poly.type
_entity_poly.pdbx_seq_one_letter_code
_entity_poly.pdbx_strand_id
1 'polypeptide(L)'
;MQGSLHRFPSAGSTSLFAVAANGCLVGLYGRSSGWLALNDDDEGKERPADDVGCFLRGGVYRSCLRLSWLGKVSGRSWTVVIVGLTPGRQQMGNALIPARRSLLNGRTEAEAAEDAKVFASFSGPMRSNLVAMLDSIGLSRSLGIATAGSLWASDAHRVHFTSILRYPVFMNGANYTGAPSPTATPLLRTHLMKWFAEEMRALPNAVFVPLGPVASEAVEIVAAQGRLDRRQVLAGLPHPSGANAERVAFFLGRKRREELSSKVNPEKLLAARAALADKVLALRSLQGDTP
;
A
#
# COMPACT_ATOMS: atom_id res chain seq x y z
N MET A 1 11.70 23.50 -50.51
CA MET A 1 11.98 23.32 -49.06
C MET A 1 11.04 24.23 -48.29
N GLN A 2 9.89 23.69 -47.90
CA GLN A 2 8.85 24.40 -47.15
C GLN A 2 8.88 23.91 -45.70
N GLY A 3 9.10 24.85 -44.77
CA GLY A 3 9.02 24.59 -43.33
C GLY A 3 7.57 24.42 -42.91
N SER A 4 7.24 23.28 -42.32
CA SER A 4 5.94 23.00 -41.72
C SER A 4 5.89 23.56 -40.30
N LEU A 5 5.09 24.61 -40.10
CA LEU A 5 4.60 25.06 -38.80
C LEU A 5 3.86 23.91 -38.11
N HIS A 6 4.39 23.41 -36.99
CA HIS A 6 3.59 22.62 -36.06
C HIS A 6 2.77 23.57 -35.18
N ARG A 7 1.46 23.61 -35.43
CA ARG A 7 0.48 24.24 -34.53
C ARG A 7 0.59 23.60 -33.14
N PHE A 8 0.77 24.42 -32.12
CA PHE A 8 0.48 24.06 -30.74
C PHE A 8 -0.98 23.62 -30.62
N PRO A 9 -1.32 22.56 -29.87
CA PRO A 9 -2.69 22.34 -29.48
C PRO A 9 -3.11 23.43 -28.48
N SER A 10 -4.26 24.02 -28.76
CA SER A 10 -4.96 25.03 -27.95
C SER A 10 -5.17 24.58 -26.50
N ALA A 11 -5.18 25.57 -25.59
CA ALA A 11 -5.64 25.44 -24.22
C ALA A 11 -6.97 24.65 -24.16
N GLY A 12 -6.93 23.45 -23.58
CA GLY A 12 -8.10 22.57 -23.53
C GLY A 12 -7.82 21.10 -23.18
N SER A 13 -6.55 20.67 -23.08
CA SER A 13 -6.23 19.33 -22.58
C SER A 13 -6.23 19.32 -21.05
N THR A 14 -7.36 18.99 -20.44
CA THR A 14 -7.39 18.65 -19.02
C THR A 14 -6.69 17.31 -18.84
N SER A 15 -5.39 17.33 -18.53
CA SER A 15 -4.69 16.13 -18.07
C SER A 15 -5.27 15.73 -16.72
N LEU A 16 -5.99 14.60 -16.66
CA LEU A 16 -6.40 14.03 -15.38
C LEU A 16 -5.23 13.19 -14.86
N PHE A 17 -4.62 13.61 -13.76
CA PHE A 17 -3.67 12.77 -13.06
C PHE A 17 -4.45 11.93 -12.05
N ALA A 18 -4.37 10.60 -12.13
CA ALA A 18 -4.74 9.74 -11.02
C ALA A 18 -3.53 9.57 -10.10
N VAL A 19 -3.74 9.51 -8.79
CA VAL A 19 -2.69 9.14 -7.84
C VAL A 19 -3.14 7.88 -7.15
N ALA A 20 -2.32 6.83 -7.24
CA ALA A 20 -2.47 5.65 -6.42
C ALA A 20 -2.09 6.01 -4.99
N ALA A 21 -2.83 5.50 -4.01
CA ALA A 21 -2.60 5.76 -2.59
C ALA A 21 -1.19 5.37 -2.10
N ASN A 22 -0.46 4.55 -2.86
CA ASN A 22 0.92 4.14 -2.58
C ASN A 22 1.98 5.15 -3.11
N GLY A 23 1.58 6.37 -3.47
CA GLY A 23 2.49 7.42 -3.95
C GLY A 23 2.88 7.30 -5.43
N CYS A 24 2.13 6.53 -6.23
CA CYS A 24 2.33 6.49 -7.68
C CYS A 24 1.37 7.41 -8.39
N LEU A 25 1.87 8.44 -9.07
CA LEU A 25 1.09 9.17 -10.07
C LEU A 25 0.87 8.25 -11.28
N VAL A 26 -0.40 7.98 -11.58
CA VAL A 26 -0.88 7.30 -12.79
C VAL A 26 -1.60 8.35 -13.62
N GLY A 27 -1.03 8.80 -14.74
CA GLY A 27 -1.75 9.69 -15.66
C GLY A 27 -2.96 8.97 -16.26
N LEU A 28 -4.15 9.57 -16.19
CA LEU A 28 -5.36 9.13 -16.90
C LEU A 28 -5.75 10.18 -17.93
N TYR A 29 -5.57 9.88 -19.21
CA TYR A 29 -6.09 10.73 -20.28
C TYR A 29 -7.56 10.37 -20.56
N GLY A 30 -8.49 11.23 -20.14
CA GLY A 30 -9.90 11.06 -20.46
C GLY A 30 -10.22 11.66 -21.83
N ARG A 31 -10.55 10.82 -22.82
CA ARG A 31 -11.69 11.15 -23.69
C ARG A 31 -12.92 10.53 -23.05
N SER A 32 -14.04 11.24 -23.15
CA SER A 32 -15.36 10.87 -22.66
C SER A 32 -15.59 9.36 -22.58
N SER A 33 -16.08 8.92 -21.40
CA SER A 33 -16.49 7.56 -20.99
C SER A 33 -15.38 6.51 -20.75
N GLY A 34 -15.14 6.20 -19.47
CA GLY A 34 -14.52 4.94 -19.03
C GLY A 34 -13.31 5.12 -18.11
N TRP A 35 -13.39 4.64 -16.87
CA TRP A 35 -12.23 4.46 -15.99
C TRP A 35 -11.61 3.08 -16.29
N LEU A 36 -10.33 3.03 -16.67
CA LEU A 36 -9.65 1.77 -16.98
C LEU A 36 -9.28 1.04 -15.68
N ALA A 37 -10.05 -0.02 -15.38
CA ALA A 37 -9.71 -1.09 -14.45
C ALA A 37 -9.01 -2.22 -15.22
N LEU A 38 -8.19 -3.03 -14.56
CA LEU A 38 -7.91 -4.38 -15.06
C LEU A 38 -9.25 -5.11 -15.08
N ASN A 39 -9.94 -5.13 -16.22
CA ASN A 39 -11.18 -5.89 -16.42
C ASN A 39 -10.82 -7.26 -17.01
N ASP A 40 -11.43 -8.29 -16.45
CA ASP A 40 -11.23 -9.71 -16.75
C ASP A 40 -12.04 -10.20 -17.98
N ASP A 41 -12.34 -9.31 -18.94
CA ASP A 41 -13.11 -9.66 -20.13
C ASP A 41 -12.22 -9.60 -21.38
N ASP A 42 -11.50 -10.69 -21.66
CA ASP A 42 -11.29 -11.14 -23.04
C ASP A 42 -10.84 -12.62 -23.03
N GLU A 43 -11.78 -13.50 -23.36
CA GLU A 43 -11.54 -14.92 -23.53
C GLU A 43 -10.49 -15.19 -24.62
N GLY A 44 -9.47 -15.98 -24.27
CA GLY A 44 -8.98 -17.03 -25.16
C GLY A 44 -8.15 -16.64 -26.38
N LYS A 45 -7.36 -15.56 -26.36
CA LYS A 45 -6.27 -15.36 -27.34
C LYS A 45 -4.97 -14.95 -26.69
N GLU A 46 -4.02 -15.90 -26.65
CA GLU A 46 -2.61 -15.61 -26.39
C GLU A 46 -2.13 -14.51 -27.35
N ARG A 47 -1.75 -13.36 -26.79
CA ARG A 47 -0.95 -12.35 -27.50
C ARG A 47 0.43 -12.28 -26.82
N PRO A 48 1.51 -12.09 -27.60
CA PRO A 48 2.87 -12.02 -27.06
C PRO A 48 2.99 -10.91 -26.01
N ALA A 49 3.83 -11.15 -25.01
CA ALA A 49 3.90 -10.48 -23.70
C ALA A 49 4.36 -9.01 -23.70
N ASP A 50 4.09 -8.27 -24.77
CA ASP A 50 4.76 -7.01 -25.07
C ASP A 50 3.79 -5.82 -25.04
N ASP A 51 2.48 -6.04 -24.89
CA ASP A 51 1.46 -4.99 -25.01
C ASP A 51 0.45 -5.03 -23.85
N VAL A 52 0.83 -4.44 -22.72
CA VAL A 52 -0.11 -3.93 -21.70
C VAL A 52 0.00 -2.41 -21.71
N GLY A 53 -0.65 -1.80 -22.72
CA GLY A 53 -0.55 -0.38 -23.03
C GLY A 53 -1.36 0.50 -22.08
N CYS A 54 -0.69 1.14 -21.13
CA CYS A 54 -1.07 2.47 -20.68
C CYS A 54 -0.61 3.45 -21.78
N PHE A 55 -1.49 3.80 -22.71
CA PHE A 55 -1.14 4.66 -23.85
C PHE A 55 -0.82 6.10 -23.39
N LEU A 56 0.47 6.44 -23.35
CA LEU A 56 0.97 7.81 -23.52
C LEU A 56 1.58 7.90 -24.92
N ARG A 57 0.90 8.57 -25.87
CA ARG A 57 1.53 8.93 -27.14
C ARG A 57 2.64 9.93 -26.85
N GLY A 58 3.89 9.53 -27.12
CA GLY A 58 4.98 10.44 -27.44
C GLY A 58 5.77 11.05 -26.27
N GLY A 59 5.78 10.44 -25.09
CA GLY A 59 6.61 10.90 -23.96
C GLY A 59 7.29 9.73 -23.27
N VAL A 60 8.62 9.76 -23.24
CA VAL A 60 9.51 8.78 -22.59
C VAL A 60 9.00 8.42 -21.19
N TYR A 61 8.70 7.13 -20.97
CA TYR A 61 8.40 6.58 -19.65
C TYR A 61 9.67 6.69 -18.80
N ARG A 62 9.81 7.74 -17.99
CA ARG A 62 10.78 7.72 -16.90
C ARG A 62 10.20 6.84 -15.81
N SER A 63 10.90 5.74 -15.52
CA SER A 63 10.59 4.84 -14.43
C SER A 63 10.14 5.63 -13.19
N CYS A 64 8.88 5.46 -12.79
CA CYS A 64 8.42 5.84 -11.45
C CYS A 64 8.93 4.79 -10.44
N LEU A 65 10.23 4.55 -10.50
CA LEU A 65 11.10 4.00 -9.47
C LEU A 65 12.17 5.06 -9.27
N ARG A 66 11.76 6.26 -8.86
CA ARG A 66 12.65 7.04 -8.02
C ARG A 66 12.44 6.53 -6.60
N LEU A 67 13.14 5.44 -6.32
CA LEU A 67 13.64 5.08 -4.98
C LEU A 67 14.53 6.21 -4.40
N SER A 68 14.57 7.42 -4.97
CA SER A 68 15.23 8.59 -4.41
C SER A 68 14.61 9.06 -3.10
N TRP A 69 13.48 8.47 -2.70
CA TRP A 69 12.82 8.66 -1.40
C TRP A 69 13.13 7.55 -0.39
N LEU A 70 14.03 6.61 -0.69
CA LEU A 70 14.78 5.95 0.37
C LEU A 70 15.74 6.99 0.92
N GLY A 71 15.20 7.92 1.73
CA GLY A 71 16.00 8.82 2.52
C GLY A 71 17.08 7.98 3.19
N LYS A 72 18.34 8.44 3.13
CA LYS A 72 19.44 7.78 3.83
C LYS A 72 19.00 7.60 5.28
N VAL A 73 18.59 6.39 5.65
CA VAL A 73 18.33 6.03 7.03
C VAL A 73 19.71 5.89 7.66
N SER A 74 20.30 7.03 8.04
CA SER A 74 21.57 7.05 8.75
C SER A 74 21.29 6.71 10.21
N GLY A 75 21.44 5.45 10.57
CA GLY A 75 21.29 4.96 11.95
C GLY A 75 20.68 3.56 12.04
N ARG A 76 20.65 3.01 13.26
CA ARG A 76 20.07 1.71 13.65
C ARG A 76 18.52 1.66 13.57
N SER A 77 17.90 2.42 12.69
CA SER A 77 16.43 2.55 12.60
C SER A 77 15.88 1.77 11.42
N TRP A 78 14.79 1.04 11.66
CA TRP A 78 14.04 0.31 10.63
C TRP A 78 12.82 1.11 10.18
N THR A 79 12.39 0.86 8.94
CA THR A 79 11.19 1.47 8.35
C THR A 79 9.99 0.54 8.54
N VAL A 80 8.87 1.09 8.99
CA VAL A 80 7.59 0.36 9.02
C VAL A 80 7.03 0.32 7.61
N VAL A 81 6.70 -0.84 7.08
CA VAL A 81 6.04 -0.98 5.77
C VAL A 81 4.62 -1.48 5.97
N ILE A 82 3.63 -0.62 5.80
CA ILE A 82 2.22 -1.02 5.89
C ILE A 82 1.77 -1.53 4.51
N VAL A 83 1.33 -2.79 4.45
CA VAL A 83 1.02 -3.48 3.19
C VAL A 83 -0.48 -3.77 3.10
N GLY A 84 -1.17 -3.07 2.20
CA GLY A 84 -2.55 -3.34 1.82
C GLY A 84 -2.69 -4.40 0.72
N LEU A 85 -3.94 -4.70 0.34
CA LEU A 85 -4.23 -5.61 -0.78
C LEU A 85 -3.99 -4.92 -2.13
N THR A 86 -4.77 -3.88 -2.39
CA THR A 86 -4.74 -3.02 -3.58
C THR A 86 -5.42 -1.69 -3.21
N PRO A 87 -5.04 -0.54 -3.79
CA PRO A 87 -5.76 0.70 -3.55
C PRO A 87 -7.24 0.61 -3.97
N GLY A 88 -8.16 0.92 -3.05
CA GLY A 88 -9.59 0.97 -3.34
C GLY A 88 -10.06 2.31 -3.92
N ARG A 89 -11.26 2.34 -4.50
CA ARG A 89 -11.86 3.53 -5.13
C ARG A 89 -11.82 4.79 -4.25
N GLN A 90 -12.18 4.66 -2.97
CA GLN A 90 -12.17 5.80 -2.04
C GLN A 90 -10.75 6.31 -1.77
N GLN A 91 -9.77 5.41 -1.62
CA GLN A 91 -8.38 5.80 -1.42
C GLN A 91 -7.82 6.52 -2.64
N MET A 92 -8.17 6.07 -3.86
CA MET A 92 -7.84 6.79 -5.09
C MET A 92 -8.45 8.19 -5.09
N GLY A 93 -9.76 8.32 -4.84
CA GLY A 93 -10.44 9.62 -4.80
C GLY A 93 -9.82 10.58 -3.79
N ASN A 94 -9.50 10.07 -2.59
CA ASN A 94 -8.86 10.85 -1.53
C ASN A 94 -7.43 11.26 -1.88
N ALA A 95 -6.71 10.50 -2.71
CA ALA A 95 -5.36 10.84 -3.16
C ALA A 95 -5.35 12.00 -4.19
N LEU A 96 -6.43 12.14 -4.98
CA LEU A 96 -6.52 13.22 -5.99
C LEU A 96 -6.67 14.61 -5.38
N ILE A 97 -7.36 14.71 -4.24
CA ILE A 97 -7.64 15.98 -3.57
C ILE A 97 -6.33 16.72 -3.20
N PRO A 98 -5.42 16.16 -2.39
CA PRO A 98 -4.14 16.78 -2.05
C PRO A 98 -3.22 16.90 -3.26
N ALA A 99 -3.16 15.90 -4.16
CA ALA A 99 -2.34 15.98 -5.36
C ALA A 99 -2.71 17.19 -6.22
N ARG A 100 -4.00 17.37 -6.50
CA ARG A 100 -4.52 18.51 -7.26
C ARG A 100 -4.20 19.82 -6.55
N ARG A 101 -4.41 19.89 -5.23
CA ARG A 101 -4.09 21.08 -4.44
C ARG A 101 -2.61 21.45 -4.55
N SER A 102 -1.71 20.48 -4.44
CA SER A 102 -0.26 20.69 -4.53
C SER A 102 0.17 21.15 -5.91
N LEU A 103 -0.35 20.52 -6.97
CA LEU A 103 -0.08 20.92 -8.35
C LEU A 103 -0.61 22.34 -8.65
N LEU A 104 -1.82 22.67 -8.20
CA LEU A 104 -2.39 24.02 -8.37
C LEU A 104 -1.59 25.09 -7.62
N ASN A 105 -0.88 24.72 -6.56
CA ASN A 105 0.02 25.60 -5.82
C ASN A 105 1.44 25.66 -6.41
N GLY A 106 1.66 25.13 -7.61
CA GLY A 106 2.96 25.16 -8.29
C GLY A 106 4.00 24.19 -7.72
N ARG A 107 3.59 23.23 -6.87
CA ARG A 107 4.49 22.19 -6.36
C ARG A 107 4.82 21.19 -7.46
N THR A 108 5.95 20.51 -7.30
CA THR A 108 6.40 19.48 -8.24
C THR A 108 5.50 18.24 -8.19
N GLU A 109 5.51 17.42 -9.24
CA GLU A 109 4.82 16.12 -9.27
C GLU A 109 5.25 15.21 -8.12
N ALA A 110 6.54 15.24 -7.75
CA ALA A 110 7.08 14.46 -6.65
C ALA A 110 6.48 14.88 -5.29
N GLU A 111 6.35 16.19 -5.05
CA GLU A 111 5.72 16.70 -3.84
C GLU A 111 4.21 16.41 -3.81
N ALA A 112 3.53 16.53 -4.96
CA ALA A 112 2.11 16.21 -5.07
C ALA A 112 1.84 14.72 -4.81
N ALA A 113 2.73 13.83 -5.25
CA ALA A 113 2.66 12.40 -4.95
C ALA A 113 2.85 12.11 -3.45
N GLU A 114 3.77 12.81 -2.80
CA GLU A 114 4.03 12.66 -1.36
C GLU A 114 2.83 13.13 -0.52
N ASP A 115 2.30 14.32 -0.83
CA ASP A 115 1.12 14.88 -0.17
C ASP A 115 -0.10 13.94 -0.31
N ALA A 116 -0.25 13.32 -1.48
CA ALA A 116 -1.30 12.34 -1.74
C ALA A 116 -1.12 11.03 -0.99
N LYS A 117 0.12 10.52 -0.91
CA LYS A 117 0.45 9.27 -0.23
C LYS A 117 0.11 9.35 1.25
N VAL A 118 0.59 10.37 1.95
CA VAL A 118 0.39 10.53 3.40
C VAL A 118 -1.09 10.73 3.72
N PHE A 119 -1.78 11.57 2.93
CA PHE A 119 -3.17 11.89 3.18
C PHE A 119 -4.13 10.70 2.91
N ALA A 120 -3.98 10.03 1.77
CA ALA A 120 -4.90 8.98 1.34
C ALA A 120 -4.66 7.63 2.01
N SER A 121 -3.42 7.36 2.46
CA SER A 121 -3.08 6.10 3.10
C SER A 121 -3.89 5.91 4.38
N PHE A 122 -4.75 4.88 4.34
CA PHE A 122 -5.62 4.44 5.43
C PHE A 122 -6.52 5.53 6.02
N SER A 123 -6.91 6.58 5.28
CA SER A 123 -7.66 7.74 5.82
C SER A 123 -8.93 7.40 6.63
N GLY A 124 -9.27 8.26 7.59
CA GLY A 124 -10.52 8.16 8.36
C GLY A 124 -10.47 7.12 9.49
N PRO A 125 -11.60 6.46 9.83
CA PRO A 125 -11.68 5.47 10.92
C PRO A 125 -10.69 4.30 10.77
N MET A 126 -10.27 4.02 9.54
CA MET A 126 -9.29 2.99 9.24
C MET A 126 -7.91 3.32 9.83
N ARG A 127 -7.49 4.60 9.79
CA ARG A 127 -6.23 5.07 10.38
C ARG A 127 -6.26 4.91 11.88
N SER A 128 -7.33 5.39 12.53
CA SER A 128 -7.46 5.31 13.99
C SER A 128 -7.46 3.86 14.48
N ASN A 129 -8.09 2.94 13.76
CA ASN A 129 -8.06 1.51 14.07
C ASN A 129 -6.66 0.94 13.91
N LEU A 130 -5.97 1.24 12.80
CA LEU A 130 -4.62 0.76 12.56
C LEU A 130 -3.65 1.26 13.62
N VAL A 131 -3.66 2.56 13.92
CA VAL A 131 -2.83 3.19 14.96
C VAL A 131 -3.05 2.50 16.31
N ALA A 132 -4.31 2.33 16.72
CA ALA A 132 -4.62 1.67 17.99
C ALA A 132 -4.08 0.23 18.04
N MET A 133 -4.18 -0.52 16.94
CA MET A 133 -3.66 -1.89 16.89
C MET A 133 -2.13 -1.93 16.96
N LEU A 134 -1.44 -1.06 16.22
CA LEU A 134 0.03 -0.97 16.24
C LEU A 134 0.55 -0.56 17.63
N ASP A 135 -0.11 0.39 18.28
CA ASP A 135 0.23 0.79 19.66
C ASP A 135 -0.04 -0.34 20.65
N SER A 136 -1.14 -1.10 20.48
CA SER A 136 -1.49 -2.21 21.38
C SER A 136 -0.51 -3.38 21.35
N ILE A 137 0.22 -3.57 20.23
CA ILE A 137 1.30 -4.57 20.11
C ILE A 137 2.67 -3.99 20.46
N GLY A 138 2.75 -2.72 20.86
CA GLY A 138 3.98 -2.07 21.31
C GLY A 138 4.89 -1.56 20.19
N LEU A 139 4.40 -1.44 18.95
CA LEU A 139 5.22 -1.01 17.81
C LEU A 139 5.83 0.39 18.04
N SER A 140 5.03 1.33 18.54
CA SER A 140 5.47 2.69 18.87
C SER A 140 6.59 2.71 19.90
N ARG A 141 6.48 1.90 20.96
CA ARG A 141 7.55 1.74 21.95
C ARG A 141 8.84 1.19 21.34
N SER A 142 8.73 0.19 20.45
CA SER A 142 9.89 -0.37 19.75
C SER A 142 10.55 0.64 18.80
N LEU A 143 9.76 1.54 18.22
CA LEU A 143 10.24 2.67 17.41
C LEU A 143 10.76 3.86 18.22
N GLY A 144 10.55 3.91 19.54
CA GLY A 144 10.87 5.07 20.36
C GLY A 144 10.00 6.31 20.07
N ILE A 145 8.77 6.12 19.59
CA ILE A 145 7.79 7.19 19.32
C ILE A 145 6.60 7.09 20.28
N ALA A 146 5.94 8.21 20.55
CA ALA A 146 4.81 8.25 21.49
C ALA A 146 3.60 7.42 21.03
N THR A 147 3.34 7.40 19.72
CA THR A 147 2.24 6.65 19.10
C THR A 147 2.57 6.36 17.64
N ALA A 148 2.08 5.23 17.13
CA ALA A 148 2.13 4.91 15.70
C ALA A 148 1.38 5.93 14.83
N GLY A 149 0.51 6.77 15.42
CA GLY A 149 -0.15 7.86 14.71
C GLY A 149 0.83 8.89 14.12
N SER A 150 1.99 9.06 14.75
CA SER A 150 3.06 9.95 14.26
C SER A 150 3.62 9.54 12.89
N LEU A 151 3.46 8.27 12.49
CA LEU A 151 3.85 7.78 11.16
C LEU A 151 3.07 8.46 10.02
N TRP A 152 1.93 9.10 10.30
CA TRP A 152 1.20 9.92 9.33
C TRP A 152 1.49 11.43 9.48
N ALA A 153 2.48 11.80 10.31
CA ALA A 153 2.81 13.18 10.65
C ALA A 153 4.32 13.36 10.86
N SER A 154 4.77 13.61 12.10
CA SER A 154 6.18 13.91 12.44
C SER A 154 7.18 12.82 12.04
N ASP A 155 6.74 11.57 12.03
CA ASP A 155 7.56 10.39 11.76
C ASP A 155 7.24 9.76 10.40
N ALA A 156 6.65 10.53 9.46
CA ALA A 156 6.30 10.06 8.12
C ALA A 156 7.49 9.49 7.33
N HIS A 157 8.71 9.95 7.63
CA HIS A 157 9.95 9.42 7.04
C HIS A 157 10.28 7.98 7.50
N ARG A 158 9.61 7.46 8.54
CA ARG A 158 9.82 6.11 9.10
C ARG A 158 8.79 5.09 8.66
N VAL A 159 7.87 5.48 7.78
CA VAL A 159 6.85 4.58 7.23
C VAL A 159 6.85 4.58 5.72
N HIS A 160 6.56 3.42 5.16
CA HIS A 160 6.23 3.25 3.76
C HIS A 160 4.86 2.60 3.64
N PHE A 161 4.01 3.17 2.79
CA PHE A 161 2.69 2.63 2.49
C PHE A 161 2.72 1.99 1.10
N THR A 162 2.33 0.73 1.02
CA THR A 162 2.28 -0.02 -0.23
C THR A 162 1.12 -1.02 -0.25
N SER A 163 0.98 -1.75 -1.35
CA SER A 163 0.01 -2.82 -1.51
C SER A 163 0.62 -3.96 -2.34
N ILE A 164 0.18 -5.19 -2.07
CA ILE A 164 0.69 -6.36 -2.80
C ILE A 164 0.37 -6.29 -4.32
N LEU A 165 -0.72 -5.60 -4.68
CA LEU A 165 -1.02 -5.18 -6.04
C LEU A 165 -0.90 -3.66 -6.11
N ARG A 166 0.12 -3.17 -6.82
CA ARG A 166 0.50 -1.76 -6.91
C ARG A 166 -0.64 -0.86 -7.41
N TYR A 167 -1.40 -1.36 -8.39
CA TYR A 167 -2.48 -0.63 -9.04
C TYR A 167 -3.85 -1.10 -8.51
N PRO A 168 -4.85 -0.21 -8.54
CA PRO A 168 -6.23 -0.55 -8.22
C PRO A 168 -6.73 -1.75 -9.03
N VAL A 169 -7.28 -2.74 -8.34
CA VAL A 169 -7.91 -3.91 -8.96
C VAL A 169 -9.39 -3.91 -8.63
N PHE A 170 -10.20 -4.14 -9.65
CA PHE A 170 -11.66 -4.18 -9.53
C PHE A 170 -12.16 -5.50 -10.10
N MET A 171 -13.22 -6.04 -9.50
CA MET A 171 -13.97 -7.18 -10.02
C MET A 171 -15.41 -6.74 -10.20
N ASN A 172 -15.95 -6.82 -11.41
CA ASN A 172 -17.32 -6.41 -11.74
C ASN A 172 -17.65 -4.98 -11.25
N GLY A 173 -16.70 -4.05 -11.39
CA GLY A 173 -16.83 -2.65 -10.96
C GLY A 173 -16.72 -2.41 -9.44
N ALA A 174 -16.67 -3.45 -8.62
CA ALA A 174 -16.44 -3.38 -7.18
C ALA A 174 -14.94 -3.50 -6.84
N ASN A 175 -14.54 -3.03 -5.67
CA ASN A 175 -13.15 -3.21 -5.21
C ASN A 175 -12.84 -4.71 -5.11
N TYR A 176 -11.69 -5.13 -5.64
CA TYR A 176 -11.21 -6.50 -5.47
C TYR A 176 -10.93 -6.81 -3.99
N THR A 177 -11.36 -7.99 -3.54
CA THR A 177 -11.34 -8.40 -2.12
C THR A 177 -10.35 -9.53 -1.84
N GLY A 178 -9.57 -9.96 -2.84
CA GLY A 178 -8.62 -11.07 -2.70
C GLY A 178 -9.09 -12.38 -3.33
N ALA A 179 -10.21 -12.37 -4.04
CA ALA A 179 -10.75 -13.49 -4.80
C ALA A 179 -10.95 -13.06 -6.27
N PRO A 180 -10.35 -13.78 -7.25
CA PRO A 180 -9.51 -14.98 -7.11
C PRO A 180 -8.16 -14.67 -6.42
N SER A 181 -7.44 -15.65 -5.89
CA SER A 181 -6.23 -15.42 -5.08
C SER A 181 -5.11 -14.72 -5.88
N PRO A 182 -4.47 -13.66 -5.35
CA PRO A 182 -3.41 -12.95 -6.07
C PRO A 182 -2.11 -13.75 -6.17
N THR A 183 -1.95 -14.79 -5.35
CA THR A 183 -0.77 -15.66 -5.34
C THR A 183 -0.94 -16.85 -6.29
N ALA A 184 -2.19 -17.22 -6.61
CA ALA A 184 -2.53 -18.34 -7.49
C ALA A 184 -2.95 -17.92 -8.91
N THR A 185 -3.51 -16.72 -9.08
CA THR A 185 -3.91 -16.20 -10.39
C THR A 185 -2.70 -15.69 -11.19
N PRO A 186 -2.38 -16.23 -12.38
CA PRO A 186 -1.15 -15.92 -13.11
C PRO A 186 -0.88 -14.43 -13.36
N LEU A 187 -1.90 -13.68 -13.77
CA LEU A 187 -1.79 -12.23 -14.02
C LEU A 187 -1.47 -11.45 -12.73
N LEU A 188 -2.22 -11.71 -11.66
CA LEU A 188 -2.03 -11.05 -10.37
C LEU A 188 -0.67 -11.42 -9.75
N ARG A 189 -0.27 -12.69 -9.86
CA ARG A 189 1.03 -13.17 -9.39
C ARG A 189 2.18 -12.52 -10.13
N THR A 190 2.05 -12.33 -11.46
CA THR A 190 3.05 -11.61 -12.25
C THR A 190 3.22 -10.18 -11.74
N HIS A 191 2.13 -9.46 -11.46
CA HIS A 191 2.20 -8.11 -10.91
C HIS A 191 2.76 -8.06 -9.48
N LEU A 192 2.36 -9.01 -8.63
CA LEU A 192 2.90 -9.17 -7.27
C LEU A 192 4.43 -9.30 -7.31
N MET A 193 4.94 -10.22 -8.13
CA MET A 193 6.38 -10.49 -8.22
C MET A 193 7.14 -9.35 -8.91
N LYS A 194 6.58 -8.77 -9.98
CA LYS A 194 7.23 -7.70 -10.74
C LYS A 194 7.41 -6.41 -9.94
N TRP A 195 6.48 -6.11 -9.03
CA TRP A 195 6.45 -4.83 -8.33
C TRP A 195 6.72 -4.97 -6.84
N PHE A 196 5.88 -5.72 -6.14
CA PHE A 196 5.95 -5.79 -4.68
C PHE A 196 7.17 -6.59 -4.20
N ALA A 197 7.55 -7.67 -4.87
CA ALA A 197 8.75 -8.41 -4.50
C ALA A 197 10.05 -7.61 -4.73
N GLU A 198 10.13 -6.85 -5.82
CA GLU A 198 11.24 -5.92 -6.05
C GLU A 198 11.30 -4.82 -4.97
N GLU A 199 10.15 -4.29 -4.57
CA GLU A 199 10.03 -3.28 -3.52
C GLU A 199 10.46 -3.82 -2.15
N MET A 200 10.03 -5.03 -1.78
CA MET A 200 10.49 -5.68 -0.55
C MET A 200 12.01 -5.88 -0.54
N ARG A 201 12.60 -6.30 -1.67
CA ARG A 201 14.05 -6.49 -1.79
C ARG A 201 14.84 -5.18 -1.71
N ALA A 202 14.24 -4.07 -2.12
CA ALA A 202 14.83 -2.73 -1.95
C ALA A 202 14.76 -2.20 -0.51
N LEU A 203 14.06 -2.90 0.40
CA LEU A 203 13.81 -2.51 1.79
C LEU A 203 14.34 -3.57 2.78
N PRO A 204 15.66 -3.86 2.79
CA PRO A 204 16.22 -4.92 3.64
C PRO A 204 16.13 -4.60 5.13
N ASN A 205 16.06 -3.32 5.51
CA ASN A 205 15.95 -2.86 6.90
C ASN A 205 14.53 -2.39 7.23
N ALA A 206 13.53 -3.17 6.83
CA ALA A 206 12.13 -2.85 7.06
C ALA A 206 11.41 -3.90 7.90
N VAL A 207 10.29 -3.49 8.49
CA VAL A 207 9.33 -4.37 9.16
C VAL A 207 8.01 -4.27 8.42
N PHE A 208 7.58 -5.37 7.82
CA PHE A 208 6.39 -5.46 7.00
C PHE A 208 5.17 -5.81 7.84
N VAL A 209 4.12 -4.99 7.72
CA VAL A 209 2.86 -5.10 8.44
C VAL A 209 1.75 -5.33 7.42
N PRO A 210 1.52 -6.59 7.00
CA PRO A 210 0.41 -6.91 6.11
C PRO A 210 -0.94 -6.78 6.81
N LEU A 211 -1.91 -6.22 6.09
CA LEU A 211 -3.25 -5.99 6.61
C LEU A 211 -4.22 -7.04 6.06
N GLY A 212 -4.62 -7.98 6.92
CA GLY A 212 -5.53 -9.06 6.59
C GLY A 212 -4.85 -10.29 5.97
N PRO A 213 -5.61 -11.39 5.80
CA PRO A 213 -5.06 -12.71 5.49
C PRO A 213 -4.42 -12.78 4.10
N VAL A 214 -5.05 -12.20 3.08
CA VAL A 214 -4.56 -12.27 1.68
C VAL A 214 -3.24 -11.51 1.51
N ALA A 215 -3.15 -10.30 2.08
CA ALA A 215 -1.88 -9.55 2.10
C ALA A 215 -0.81 -10.29 2.90
N SER A 216 -1.18 -10.91 4.03
CA SER A 216 -0.24 -11.68 4.85
C SER A 216 0.34 -12.87 4.11
N GLU A 217 -0.50 -13.64 3.42
CA GLU A 217 -0.07 -14.78 2.60
C GLU A 217 0.91 -14.35 1.51
N ALA A 218 0.57 -13.30 0.76
CA ALA A 218 1.43 -12.79 -0.30
C ALA A 218 2.78 -12.28 0.22
N VAL A 219 2.79 -11.54 1.34
CA VAL A 219 4.04 -11.09 1.98
C VAL A 219 4.90 -12.27 2.43
N GLU A 220 4.31 -13.30 3.03
CA GLU A 220 5.05 -14.50 3.48
C GLU A 220 5.64 -15.28 2.29
N ILE A 221 4.91 -15.43 1.18
CA ILE A 221 5.42 -16.06 -0.05
C ILE A 221 6.61 -15.29 -0.61
N VAL A 222 6.48 -13.98 -0.72
CA VAL A 222 7.56 -13.11 -1.24
C VAL A 222 8.75 -13.11 -0.29
N ALA A 223 8.54 -13.06 1.02
CA ALA A 223 9.60 -13.13 2.02
C ALA A 223 10.37 -14.46 1.95
N ALA A 224 9.66 -15.58 1.80
CA ALA A 224 10.29 -16.90 1.65
C ALA A 224 11.16 -17.00 0.39
N GLN A 225 10.69 -16.46 -0.74
CA GLN A 225 11.47 -16.45 -1.99
C GLN A 225 12.66 -15.49 -1.94
N GLY A 226 12.50 -14.34 -1.28
CA GLY A 226 13.55 -13.33 -1.12
C GLY A 226 14.55 -13.61 0.00
N ARG A 227 14.39 -14.71 0.75
CA ARG A 227 15.17 -15.04 1.96
C ARG A 227 15.16 -13.90 3.00
N LEU A 228 14.05 -13.17 3.07
CA LEU A 228 13.85 -12.11 4.06
C LEU A 228 13.60 -12.74 5.43
N ASP A 229 14.10 -12.11 6.49
CA ASP A 229 13.95 -12.64 7.84
C ASP A 229 12.47 -12.59 8.25
N ARG A 230 11.89 -13.75 8.58
CA ARG A 230 10.47 -13.84 8.98
C ARG A 230 10.14 -13.03 10.23
N ARG A 231 11.14 -12.64 11.04
CA ARG A 231 10.99 -11.72 12.16
C ARG A 231 10.60 -10.30 11.71
N GLN A 232 10.93 -9.93 10.48
CA GLN A 232 10.55 -8.67 9.87
C GLN A 232 9.09 -8.65 9.41
N VAL A 233 8.36 -9.77 9.45
CA VAL A 233 6.94 -9.83 9.02
C VAL A 233 6.02 -9.91 10.24
N LEU A 234 5.25 -8.85 10.47
CA LEU A 234 4.24 -8.73 11.52
C LEU A 234 2.85 -9.14 10.98
N ALA A 235 2.74 -10.38 10.50
CA ALA A 235 1.47 -10.96 10.06
C ALA A 235 0.58 -11.35 11.26
N GLY A 236 -0.73 -11.11 11.13
CA GLY A 236 -1.72 -11.46 12.15
C GLY A 236 -2.66 -10.33 12.56
N LEU A 237 -2.37 -9.08 12.15
CA LEU A 237 -3.27 -7.97 12.40
C LEU A 237 -4.60 -8.13 11.63
N PRO A 238 -5.75 -7.89 12.29
CA PRO A 238 -7.02 -7.70 11.59
C PRO A 238 -6.90 -6.57 10.57
N HIS A 239 -7.62 -6.68 9.46
CA HIS A 239 -7.71 -5.56 8.52
C HIS A 239 -8.44 -4.38 9.21
N PRO A 240 -7.94 -3.13 9.13
CA PRO A 240 -8.47 -2.00 9.91
C PRO A 240 -9.82 -1.42 9.42
N SER A 241 -10.44 -2.04 8.41
CA SER A 241 -11.70 -1.58 7.82
C SER A 241 -12.90 -1.77 8.75
N GLY A 242 -13.96 -0.97 8.53
CA GLY A 242 -15.22 -1.09 9.30
C GLY A 242 -15.87 -2.48 9.21
N ALA A 243 -15.70 -3.20 8.09
CA ALA A 243 -16.17 -4.59 7.95
C ALA A 243 -15.52 -5.57 8.96
N ASN A 244 -14.43 -5.17 9.61
CA ASN A 244 -13.72 -5.92 10.65
C ASN A 244 -13.83 -5.28 12.03
N ALA A 245 -14.77 -4.35 12.25
CA ALA A 245 -14.91 -3.60 13.49
C ALA A 245 -14.97 -4.50 14.73
N GLU A 246 -15.69 -5.64 14.66
CA GLU A 246 -15.77 -6.59 15.77
C GLU A 246 -14.42 -7.24 16.10
N ARG A 247 -13.67 -7.67 15.07
CA ARG A 247 -12.32 -8.25 15.25
C ARG A 247 -11.35 -7.23 15.82
N VAL A 248 -11.41 -5.98 15.34
CA VAL A 248 -10.60 -4.86 15.84
C VAL A 248 -10.95 -4.55 17.30
N ALA A 249 -12.24 -4.46 17.63
CA ALA A 249 -12.69 -4.19 18.99
C ALA A 249 -12.21 -5.27 19.98
N PHE A 250 -12.34 -6.55 19.61
CA PHE A 250 -11.84 -7.65 20.43
C PHE A 250 -10.30 -7.65 20.54
N PHE A 251 -9.59 -7.48 19.42
CA PHE A 251 -8.13 -7.41 19.40
C PHE A 251 -7.60 -6.33 20.35
N LEU A 252 -8.29 -5.18 20.40
CA LEU A 252 -7.98 -4.04 21.27
C LEU A 252 -8.50 -4.17 22.71
N GLY A 253 -9.19 -5.27 23.06
CA GLY A 253 -9.77 -5.49 24.38
C GLY A 253 -11.00 -4.62 24.69
N ARG A 254 -11.63 -4.04 23.68
CA ARG A 254 -12.84 -3.17 23.80
C ARG A 254 -14.15 -3.95 23.79
N LYS A 255 -14.09 -5.24 23.46
CA LYS A 255 -15.26 -6.13 23.40
C LYS A 255 -14.94 -7.41 24.16
N ARG A 256 -15.88 -7.90 24.98
CA ARG A 256 -15.69 -9.12 25.77
C ARG A 256 -15.89 -10.36 24.91
N ARG A 257 -15.29 -11.48 25.33
CA ARG A 257 -15.33 -12.76 24.59
C ARG A 257 -16.76 -13.26 24.42
N GLU A 258 -17.59 -13.09 25.45
CA GLU A 258 -18.96 -13.59 25.52
C GLU A 258 -19.90 -12.82 24.58
N GLU A 259 -19.48 -11.64 24.10
CA GLU A 259 -20.26 -10.77 23.23
C GLU A 259 -19.94 -10.97 21.74
N LEU A 260 -18.96 -11.83 21.43
CA LEU A 260 -18.51 -12.05 20.06
C LEU A 260 -19.55 -12.80 19.23
N SER A 261 -19.71 -12.38 17.98
CA SER A 261 -20.44 -13.16 17.00
C SER A 261 -19.70 -14.46 16.66
N SER A 262 -20.43 -15.43 16.13
CA SER A 262 -19.89 -16.70 15.62
C SER A 262 -18.87 -16.54 14.49
N LYS A 263 -18.74 -15.33 13.90
CA LYS A 263 -17.80 -15.03 12.81
C LYS A 263 -16.39 -14.71 13.32
N VAL A 264 -16.21 -14.53 14.63
CA VAL A 264 -14.92 -14.19 15.25
C VAL A 264 -14.40 -15.38 16.04
N ASN A 265 -13.18 -15.79 15.70
CA ASN A 265 -12.44 -16.78 16.49
C ASN A 265 -11.56 -16.03 17.50
N PRO A 266 -11.92 -16.01 18.81
CA PRO A 266 -11.17 -15.28 19.81
C PRO A 266 -9.77 -15.82 20.02
N GLU A 267 -9.60 -17.15 20.05
CA GLU A 267 -8.29 -17.79 20.28
C GLU A 267 -7.29 -17.39 19.21
N LYS A 268 -7.72 -17.37 17.96
CA LYS A 268 -6.87 -16.94 16.83
C LYS A 268 -6.41 -15.50 16.99
N LEU A 269 -7.28 -14.60 17.46
CA LEU A 269 -6.93 -13.18 17.65
C LEU A 269 -6.02 -12.96 18.86
N LEU A 270 -6.24 -13.68 19.96
CA LEU A 270 -5.38 -13.62 21.14
C LEU A 270 -3.98 -14.15 20.83
N ALA A 271 -3.90 -15.32 20.18
CA ALA A 271 -2.62 -15.89 19.75
C ALA A 271 -1.88 -14.98 18.77
N ALA A 272 -2.59 -14.38 17.80
CA ALA A 272 -2.00 -13.41 16.88
C ALA A 272 -1.47 -12.18 17.62
N ARG A 273 -2.23 -11.63 18.58
CA ARG A 273 -1.80 -10.47 19.36
C ARG A 273 -0.54 -10.76 20.19
N ALA A 274 -0.49 -11.91 20.87
CA ALA A 274 0.67 -12.33 21.65
C ALA A 274 1.90 -12.50 20.75
N ALA A 275 1.77 -13.26 19.66
CA ALA A 275 2.86 -13.48 18.71
C ALA A 275 3.38 -12.18 18.07
N LEU A 276 2.50 -11.22 17.78
CA LEU A 276 2.89 -9.90 17.29
C LEU A 276 3.66 -9.10 18.35
N ALA A 277 3.22 -9.12 19.60
CA ALA A 277 3.91 -8.44 20.70
C ALA A 277 5.31 -9.03 20.93
N ASP A 278 5.45 -10.35 20.90
CA ASP A 278 6.73 -11.04 21.04
C ASP A 278 7.68 -10.70 19.89
N LYS A 279 7.17 -10.71 18.65
CA LYS A 279 7.95 -10.28 17.47
C LYS A 279 8.41 -8.83 17.61
N VAL A 280 7.53 -7.92 18.00
CA VAL A 280 7.86 -6.50 18.18
C VAL A 280 8.91 -6.29 19.28
N LEU A 281 8.87 -7.08 20.34
CA LEU A 281 9.88 -7.06 21.39
C LEU A 281 11.24 -7.55 20.86
N ALA A 282 11.24 -8.65 20.09
CA ALA A 282 12.45 -9.21 19.49
C ALA A 282 13.10 -8.29 18.43
N LEU A 283 12.33 -7.38 17.81
CA LEU A 283 12.89 -6.35 16.91
C LEU A 283 13.88 -5.44 17.64
N ARG A 284 13.71 -5.19 18.94
CA ARG A 284 14.65 -4.38 19.75
C ARG A 284 16.00 -5.10 19.90
N SER A 285 15.96 -6.41 20.05
CA SER A 285 17.16 -7.26 20.17
C SER A 285 17.98 -7.26 18.87
N LEU A 286 17.33 -7.11 17.71
CA LEU A 286 17.99 -6.96 16.41
C LEU A 286 18.68 -5.59 16.25
N GLN A 287 18.32 -4.60 17.07
CA GLN A 287 18.93 -3.27 17.05
C GLN A 287 20.16 -3.16 17.97
N GLY A 288 20.48 -4.20 18.74
CA GLY A 288 21.65 -4.24 19.63
C GLY A 288 21.44 -3.61 21.01
N ASP A 289 20.20 -3.27 21.37
CA ASP A 289 19.85 -2.84 22.72
C ASP A 289 19.73 -4.08 23.60
N THR A 290 20.79 -4.38 24.36
CA THR A 290 20.72 -5.30 25.51
C THR A 290 20.12 -4.49 26.67
N PRO A 291 19.21 -5.06 27.48
CA PRO A 291 18.51 -4.35 28.56
C PRO A 291 19.44 -3.63 29.54
#